data_AF-A0A921MRT0-F1
#
_entry.id   AF-A0A921MRT0-F1
#
_cell.length_a   1.000
_cell.length_b   1.000
_cell.length_c   1.000
_cell.angle_alpha   90.00
_cell.angle_beta   90.00
_cell.angle_gamma   90.00
#
_symmetry.space_group_name_H-M   'P 1'
#
loop_
_entity.id
_entity.type
_entity.pdbx_description
1 polymer ?
#
loop_
_entity_poly.entity_id
_entity_poly.type
_entity_poly.pdbx_seq_one_letter_code
_entity_poly.pdbx_strand_id
1 'polypeptide(L)'
;MNKRYTMIITALCGMWFSLLADMPRDYYPNTLEGTSGAELKTGLHNLLKDHRRIAYGSSNYDGACTWTVFRESDRRSNGKVWDMYSNSAYSFTDRGSMNIEHSVPKSWWGDAADYDGTTPLTRFQYDGSYDLHHLTPADANANQAKSNYPLGEVVTPSFDNGVSKVGTGYANGKATNLFEPADEYKGDFARMYLYFVTCYQDYSWKSSATTMFAQNTYPTLNAYGLSLLLKWHRQDPVSEKEINRNNAVYSFQGNRNPYIDYPNMVEYIWGDSIDYGFYFSGGGQYIPAISCNVDHIDFGSTGEGTSKSRQFYIKGRNLTAPVNVQIMNDNSGEFTVSPSTLSADVLNRTGINLVVIFSPEATTGERHVTLRFSGDNLESSTDIPLSATVLPSQITYLEILDLKPSYKKSDSPVLLRLNSDVAVKWTVDGVTATHFTPANLSPGMHTVKFTTSAGSGKMRVQIVE
;
A
#
# COMPACT_ATOMS: atom_id res chain seq x y z
N MET A 1 -7.80 75.12 -32.64
CA MET A 1 -7.14 73.90 -32.10
C MET A 1 -7.12 74.02 -30.59
N ASN A 2 -7.88 73.18 -29.87
CA ASN A 2 -7.69 72.94 -28.43
C ASN A 2 -8.40 71.61 -28.10
N LYS A 3 -7.65 70.51 -28.18
CA LYS A 3 -8.12 69.18 -27.76
C LYS A 3 -8.03 69.11 -26.23
N ARG A 4 -9.17 68.94 -25.56
CA ARG A 4 -9.27 68.65 -24.13
C ARG A 4 -8.95 67.18 -23.93
N TYR A 5 -7.93 66.87 -23.14
CA TYR A 5 -7.65 65.51 -22.67
C TYR A 5 -8.35 65.30 -21.34
N THR A 6 -9.29 64.36 -21.31
CA THR A 6 -9.93 63.87 -20.09
C THR A 6 -8.99 62.85 -19.45
N MET A 7 -8.41 63.19 -18.29
CA MET A 7 -7.53 62.32 -17.51
C MET A 7 -8.42 61.41 -16.62
N ILE A 8 -8.45 60.12 -16.91
CA ILE A 8 -9.10 59.10 -16.06
C ILE A 8 -8.11 58.76 -14.94
N ILE A 9 -8.49 59.06 -13.69
CA ILE A 9 -7.76 58.65 -12.49
C ILE A 9 -8.15 57.20 -12.19
N THR A 10 -7.26 56.26 -12.51
CA THR A 10 -7.40 54.86 -12.11
C THR A 10 -6.99 54.73 -10.64
N ALA A 11 -7.93 54.33 -9.79
CA ALA A 11 -7.70 54.01 -8.39
C ALA A 11 -6.77 52.79 -8.30
N LEU A 12 -5.56 52.99 -7.76
CA LEU A 12 -4.67 51.91 -7.35
C LEU A 12 -5.23 51.26 -6.08
N CYS A 13 -5.99 50.17 -6.25
CA CYS A 13 -6.23 49.22 -5.18
C CYS A 13 -4.89 48.56 -4.82
N GLY A 14 -4.24 49.05 -3.76
CA GLY A 14 -3.10 48.37 -3.15
C GLY A 14 -3.56 47.04 -2.56
N MET A 15 -3.42 45.97 -3.34
CA MET A 15 -3.44 44.62 -2.81
C MET A 15 -2.18 44.45 -1.95
N TRP A 16 -2.38 44.36 -0.65
CA TRP A 16 -1.36 43.92 0.28
C TRP A 16 -1.11 42.43 0.00
N PHE A 17 -0.15 42.12 -0.86
CA PHE A 17 0.42 40.79 -0.93
C PHE A 17 1.25 40.59 0.32
N SER A 18 0.73 39.80 1.26
CA SER A 18 1.58 39.15 2.25
C SER A 18 2.62 38.34 1.47
N LEU A 19 3.89 38.71 1.60
CA LEU A 19 5.02 37.96 1.07
C LEU A 19 5.08 36.61 1.80
N LEU A 20 4.28 35.64 1.38
CA LEU A 20 4.60 34.23 1.61
C LEU A 20 5.85 33.97 0.77
N ALA A 21 6.93 33.56 1.42
CA ALA A 21 8.19 33.26 0.74
C ALA A 21 7.92 32.16 -0.29
N ASP A 22 7.88 32.53 -1.56
CA ASP A 22 7.86 31.57 -2.65
C ASP A 22 9.19 30.80 -2.61
N MET A 23 9.14 29.48 -2.80
CA MET A 23 10.35 28.66 -2.82
C MET A 23 11.32 29.20 -3.88
N PRO A 24 12.64 29.26 -3.63
CA PRO A 24 13.62 29.63 -4.65
C PRO A 24 13.37 28.81 -5.91
N ARG A 25 13.41 29.50 -7.06
CA ARG A 25 13.11 28.88 -8.36
C ARG A 25 13.98 27.65 -8.65
N ASP A 26 15.12 27.55 -8.00
CA ASP A 26 16.16 26.52 -8.11
C ASP A 26 16.33 25.67 -6.85
N TYR A 27 15.35 25.65 -5.93
CA TYR A 27 15.43 24.85 -4.70
C TYR A 27 15.67 23.36 -4.99
N TYR A 28 15.00 22.81 -6.00
CA TYR A 28 15.23 21.45 -6.46
C TYR A 28 16.36 21.43 -7.51
N PRO A 29 17.48 20.74 -7.26
CA PRO A 29 18.60 20.74 -8.18
C PRO A 29 18.32 19.88 -9.42
N ASN A 30 18.82 20.33 -10.58
CA ASN A 30 18.72 19.61 -11.86
C ASN A 30 19.33 18.20 -11.83
N THR A 31 20.17 17.89 -10.83
CA THR A 31 20.73 16.54 -10.64
C THR A 31 19.67 15.48 -10.28
N LEU A 32 18.46 15.90 -9.90
CA LEU A 32 17.33 14.98 -9.66
C LEU A 32 16.53 14.70 -10.94
N GLU A 33 16.66 15.52 -11.97
CA GLU A 33 15.96 15.34 -13.26
C GLU A 33 16.39 14.01 -13.92
N GLY A 34 15.43 13.25 -14.42
CA GLY A 34 15.65 11.95 -15.04
C GLY A 34 15.97 10.79 -14.09
N THR A 35 16.06 11.04 -12.78
CA THR A 35 16.32 9.98 -11.77
C THR A 35 15.01 9.34 -11.29
N SER A 36 15.09 8.12 -10.74
CA SER A 36 13.94 7.39 -10.21
C SER A 36 14.32 6.47 -9.05
N GLY A 37 13.32 5.85 -8.40
CA GLY A 37 13.51 4.84 -7.37
C GLY A 37 14.48 5.26 -6.26
N ALA A 38 15.47 4.39 -6.00
CA ALA A 38 16.47 4.60 -4.96
C ALA A 38 17.38 5.82 -5.21
N GLU A 39 17.67 6.15 -6.47
CA GLU A 39 18.51 7.28 -6.84
C GLU A 39 17.82 8.60 -6.52
N LEU A 40 16.56 8.75 -6.98
CA LEU A 40 15.74 9.93 -6.69
C LEU A 40 15.53 10.12 -5.18
N LYS A 41 15.19 9.03 -4.45
CA LYS A 41 15.04 9.09 -2.98
C LYS A 41 16.32 9.55 -2.28
N THR A 42 17.49 9.03 -2.69
CA THR A 42 18.78 9.39 -2.09
C THR A 42 19.18 10.82 -2.45
N GLY A 43 18.90 11.28 -3.66
CA GLY A 43 19.09 12.66 -4.07
C GLY A 43 18.26 13.63 -3.21
N LEU A 44 17.00 13.29 -2.96
CA LEU A 44 16.13 14.04 -2.05
C LEU A 44 16.63 14.00 -0.60
N HIS A 45 17.06 12.84 -0.08
CA HIS A 45 17.66 12.76 1.25
C HIS A 45 18.79 13.78 1.42
N ASN A 46 19.71 13.85 0.46
CA ASN A 46 20.83 14.80 0.50
C ASN A 46 20.40 16.27 0.43
N LEU A 47 19.29 16.57 -0.24
CA LEU A 47 18.71 17.92 -0.29
C LEU A 47 18.02 18.31 1.03
N LEU A 48 17.34 17.36 1.67
CA LEU A 48 16.39 17.62 2.75
C LEU A 48 16.99 17.58 4.15
N LYS A 49 18.03 16.75 4.35
CA LYS A 49 18.59 16.45 5.68
C LYS A 49 19.20 17.65 6.40
N ASP A 50 19.76 18.59 5.64
CA ASP A 50 20.44 19.77 6.18
C ASP A 50 19.48 20.95 6.26
N HIS A 51 18.62 20.95 7.29
CA HIS A 51 17.64 22.00 7.53
C HIS A 51 17.91 22.77 8.82
N ARG A 52 17.38 24.00 8.91
CA ARG A 52 17.47 24.80 10.14
C ARG A 52 16.61 24.15 11.22
N ARG A 53 17.22 23.87 12.37
CA ARG A 53 16.52 23.43 13.57
C ARG A 53 15.81 24.61 14.24
N ILE A 54 14.51 24.48 14.43
CA ILE A 54 13.68 25.43 15.20
C ILE A 54 13.58 24.96 16.65
N ALA A 55 13.58 25.90 17.61
CA ALA A 55 13.47 25.58 19.02
C ALA A 55 12.16 24.80 19.31
N TYR A 56 12.28 23.67 19.99
CA TYR A 56 11.11 22.85 20.32
C TYR A 56 10.23 23.53 21.37
N GLY A 57 8.92 23.37 21.23
CA GLY A 57 7.97 23.87 22.24
C GLY A 57 7.64 25.35 22.07
N SER A 58 7.65 26.04 23.20
CA SER A 58 7.14 27.42 23.33
C SER A 58 8.23 28.47 23.47
N SER A 59 9.45 28.05 23.80
CA SER A 59 10.54 28.95 24.14
C SER A 59 11.23 29.45 22.88
N ASN A 60 11.15 30.75 22.65
CA ASN A 60 11.71 31.39 21.47
C ASN A 60 13.19 31.80 21.72
N TYR A 61 14.11 30.86 21.48
CA TYR A 61 15.54 31.09 21.72
C TYR A 61 16.27 31.71 20.51
N ASP A 62 15.74 31.60 19.29
CA ASP A 62 16.40 32.02 18.04
C ASP A 62 15.40 32.64 17.02
N GLY A 63 14.50 33.48 17.51
CA GLY A 63 13.50 34.16 16.68
C GLY A 63 12.26 33.33 16.31
N ALA A 64 12.32 31.99 16.37
CA ALA A 64 11.15 31.12 16.28
C ALA A 64 11.23 29.88 17.19
N CYS A 65 10.06 29.30 17.48
CA CYS A 65 9.88 28.01 18.13
C CYS A 65 8.75 27.21 17.44
N THR A 66 8.54 25.94 17.78
CA THR A 66 7.47 25.10 17.20
C THR A 66 6.11 25.80 17.21
N TRP A 67 5.68 26.36 18.34
CA TRP A 67 4.41 27.08 18.45
C TRP A 67 4.39 28.47 17.77
N THR A 68 5.55 28.98 17.32
CA THR A 68 5.60 30.12 16.41
C THR A 68 5.24 29.65 15.00
N VAL A 69 5.83 28.53 14.55
CA VAL A 69 5.57 28.02 13.20
C VAL A 69 4.15 27.48 13.05
N PHE A 70 3.59 26.80 14.06
CA PHE A 70 2.18 26.34 14.02
C PHE A 70 1.17 27.47 13.83
N ARG A 71 1.46 28.70 14.31
CA ARG A 71 0.58 29.87 14.09
C ARG A 71 0.49 30.30 12.62
N GLU A 72 1.49 29.97 11.84
CA GLU A 72 1.55 30.27 10.41
C GLU A 72 1.15 29.05 9.56
N SER A 73 1.55 27.85 9.99
CA SER A 73 1.45 26.62 9.21
C SER A 73 0.18 25.80 9.48
N ASP A 74 -0.39 25.88 10.69
CA ASP A 74 -1.55 25.09 11.12
C ASP A 74 -2.68 26.00 11.64
N ARG A 75 -2.95 27.12 10.95
CA ARG A 75 -4.01 28.08 11.31
C ARG A 75 -5.16 28.03 10.31
N ARG A 76 -6.37 27.74 10.81
CA ARG A 76 -7.62 27.86 10.03
C ARG A 76 -7.95 29.31 9.72
N SER A 77 -8.80 29.54 8.72
CA SER A 77 -9.25 30.88 8.33
C SER A 77 -9.93 31.67 9.47
N ASN A 78 -10.56 30.97 10.42
CA ASN A 78 -11.16 31.55 11.62
C ASN A 78 -10.15 31.84 12.76
N GLY A 79 -8.85 31.68 12.51
CA GLY A 79 -7.78 31.93 13.48
C GLY A 79 -7.56 30.81 14.51
N LYS A 80 -8.33 29.72 14.44
CA LYS A 80 -8.19 28.55 15.32
C LYS A 80 -7.12 27.60 14.78
N VAL A 81 -6.65 26.72 15.66
CA VAL A 81 -5.66 25.70 15.30
C VAL A 81 -6.29 24.71 14.33
N TRP A 82 -5.54 24.34 13.29
CA TRP A 82 -5.88 23.26 12.39
C TRP A 82 -5.44 21.93 12.97
N ASP A 83 -6.20 21.47 13.97
CA ASP A 83 -6.02 20.15 14.57
C ASP A 83 -6.49 19.06 13.60
N MET A 84 -5.59 18.12 13.26
CA MET A 84 -5.88 16.95 12.43
C MET A 84 -6.24 15.71 13.27
N TYR A 85 -6.34 15.86 14.59
CA TYR A 85 -6.57 14.76 15.52
C TYR A 85 -7.93 14.84 16.22
N SER A 86 -8.63 15.98 16.16
CA SER A 86 -9.95 16.17 16.76
C SER A 86 -10.78 17.24 16.05
N ASN A 87 -12.08 17.29 16.36
CA ASN A 87 -12.99 18.37 15.93
C ASN A 87 -13.00 19.57 16.90
N SER A 88 -12.18 19.57 17.95
CA SER A 88 -12.16 20.63 18.95
C SER A 88 -11.57 21.92 18.39
N ALA A 89 -12.21 23.05 18.69
CA ALA A 89 -11.79 24.37 18.20
C ALA A 89 -10.82 25.06 19.15
N TYR A 90 -9.54 24.68 19.09
CA TYR A 90 -8.49 25.24 19.94
C TYR A 90 -7.94 26.59 19.47
N SER A 91 -7.52 27.40 20.42
CA SER A 91 -6.71 28.60 20.20
C SER A 91 -5.24 28.27 20.46
N PHE A 92 -4.31 28.95 19.79
CA PHE A 92 -2.85 28.79 20.03
C PHE A 92 -2.38 29.20 21.45
N THR A 93 -3.29 29.68 22.29
CA THR A 93 -3.08 30.01 23.70
C THR A 93 -3.48 28.87 24.64
N ASP A 94 -4.16 27.83 24.15
CA ASP A 94 -4.73 26.74 24.94
C ASP A 94 -3.67 25.67 25.27
N ARG A 95 -2.53 26.12 25.81
CA ARG A 95 -1.26 25.37 25.93
C ARG A 95 -1.24 24.23 26.97
N GLY A 96 -2.39 23.79 27.44
CA GLY A 96 -2.55 22.58 28.28
C GLY A 96 -3.46 21.52 27.67
N SER A 97 -4.20 21.87 26.62
CA SER A 97 -5.13 20.96 25.93
C SER A 97 -4.58 20.46 24.59
N MET A 98 -3.45 21.01 24.16
CA MET A 98 -2.78 20.62 22.92
C MET A 98 -1.34 20.20 23.16
N ASN A 99 -0.91 19.18 22.44
CA ASN A 99 0.46 18.70 22.39
C ASN A 99 1.10 19.04 21.04
N ILE A 100 2.43 19.06 21.01
CA ILE A 100 3.19 18.93 19.77
C ILE A 100 3.29 17.44 19.50
N GLU A 101 2.64 16.99 18.45
CA GLU A 101 2.63 15.59 18.07
C GLU A 101 3.66 15.29 17.00
N HIS A 102 4.43 14.22 17.23
CA HIS A 102 5.31 13.63 16.23
C HIS A 102 4.51 12.61 15.43
N SER A 103 4.08 12.99 14.22
CA SER A 103 3.26 12.11 13.38
C SER A 103 3.93 10.74 13.20
N VAL A 104 5.22 10.74 12.85
CA VAL A 104 6.08 9.54 12.98
C VAL A 104 6.59 9.47 14.42
N PRO A 105 6.29 8.41 15.20
CA PRO A 105 6.58 8.41 16.63
C PRO A 105 8.07 8.44 16.95
N LYS A 106 8.49 9.37 17.83
CA LYS A 106 9.89 9.54 18.28
C LYS A 106 10.58 8.25 18.75
N SER A 107 9.81 7.35 19.35
CA SER A 107 10.29 6.04 19.81
C SER A 107 10.77 5.11 18.69
N TRP A 108 10.45 5.41 17.43
CA TRP A 108 10.78 4.57 16.27
C TRP A 108 12.25 4.68 15.82
N TRP A 109 12.96 5.74 16.20
CA TRP A 109 14.40 5.91 15.91
C TRP A 109 15.26 6.07 17.16
N GLY A 110 14.68 5.83 18.35
CA GLY A 110 15.43 5.79 19.60
C GLY A 110 15.65 7.14 20.27
N ASP A 111 14.99 8.20 19.83
CA ASP A 111 14.96 9.48 20.56
C ASP A 111 13.82 9.49 21.61
N ALA A 112 13.49 8.34 22.19
CA ALA A 112 12.59 8.27 23.33
C ALA A 112 13.35 8.75 24.57
N ALA A 113 13.32 10.07 24.74
CA ALA A 113 13.80 10.87 25.85
C ALA A 113 14.48 10.14 27.03
N ASP A 114 15.78 10.39 27.17
CA ASP A 114 16.44 10.30 28.45
C ASP A 114 16.08 11.55 29.28
N TYR A 115 14.91 11.53 29.92
CA TYR A 115 14.40 12.64 30.74
C TYR A 115 15.08 12.73 32.11
N ASP A 116 15.97 11.79 32.46
CA ASP A 116 16.63 11.77 33.76
C ASP A 116 17.82 12.74 33.86
N GLY A 117 18.25 13.34 32.74
CA GLY A 117 19.33 14.33 32.69
C GLY A 117 20.71 13.79 33.06
N THR A 118 20.88 12.47 33.21
CA THR A 118 22.12 11.84 33.69
C THR A 118 23.04 11.43 32.56
N THR A 119 22.50 11.10 31.39
CA THR A 119 23.30 11.00 30.16
C THR A 119 23.34 12.38 29.50
N PRO A 120 24.52 12.93 29.15
CA PRO A 120 24.56 14.01 28.19
C PRO A 120 23.84 13.49 26.95
N LEU A 121 22.62 13.97 26.70
CA LEU A 121 22.02 13.87 25.38
C LEU A 121 23.13 14.38 24.47
N THR A 122 23.72 13.51 23.66
CA THR A 122 24.57 13.98 22.58
C THR A 122 23.67 14.95 21.84
N ARG A 123 23.98 16.24 21.94
CA ARG A 123 22.99 17.34 21.90
C ARG A 123 22.16 17.38 20.60
N PHE A 124 22.47 16.54 19.62
CA PHE A 124 21.99 16.63 18.25
C PHE A 124 21.98 15.29 17.51
N GLN A 125 21.64 14.16 18.14
CA GLN A 125 21.71 12.89 17.39
C GLN A 125 20.64 12.75 16.29
N TYR A 126 19.43 13.32 16.47
CA TYR A 126 18.32 13.14 15.53
C TYR A 126 17.54 14.45 15.24
N ASP A 127 17.75 15.06 14.07
CA ASP A 127 16.98 16.22 13.59
C ASP A 127 15.48 15.93 13.37
N GLY A 128 15.10 14.68 13.13
CA GLY A 128 13.70 14.27 12.96
C GLY A 128 12.80 14.63 14.14
N SER A 129 13.33 14.79 15.34
CA SER A 129 12.54 15.20 16.50
C SER A 129 12.14 16.68 16.51
N TYR A 130 12.73 17.48 15.64
CA TYR A 130 12.51 18.93 15.54
C TYR A 130 11.90 19.36 14.21
N ASP A 131 11.65 18.41 13.31
CA ASP A 131 11.26 18.68 11.93
C ASP A 131 9.75 18.88 11.76
N LEU A 132 9.39 20.15 11.55
CA LEU A 132 8.04 20.64 11.38
C LEU A 132 7.33 20.12 10.15
N HIS A 133 7.98 19.36 9.25
CA HIS A 133 7.23 18.67 8.20
C HIS A 133 6.35 17.53 8.72
N HIS A 134 6.66 16.94 9.88
CA HIS A 134 5.81 15.91 10.52
C HIS A 134 5.37 16.22 11.96
N LEU A 135 5.91 17.28 12.58
CA LEU A 135 5.39 17.80 13.85
C LEU A 135 4.11 18.60 13.62
N THR A 136 3.04 18.30 14.35
CA THR A 136 1.72 18.95 14.18
C THR A 136 1.11 19.30 15.54
N PRO A 137 0.31 20.37 15.65
CA PRO A 137 -0.49 20.58 16.86
C PRO A 137 -1.61 19.54 16.92
N ALA A 138 -1.78 18.89 18.07
CA ALA A 138 -2.78 17.84 18.25
C ALA A 138 -3.52 18.02 19.57
N ASP A 139 -4.81 17.67 19.58
CA ASP A 139 -5.57 17.42 20.81
C ASP A 139 -4.79 16.46 21.74
N ALA A 140 -4.65 16.84 23.01
CA ALA A 140 -3.81 16.10 23.95
C ALA A 140 -4.35 14.69 24.25
N ASN A 141 -5.67 14.46 24.21
CA ASN A 141 -6.25 13.14 24.45
C ASN A 141 -6.07 12.23 23.23
N ALA A 142 -6.29 12.77 22.03
CA ALA A 142 -6.08 12.04 20.78
C ALA A 142 -4.60 11.68 20.59
N ASN A 143 -3.66 12.58 20.92
CA ASN A 143 -2.23 12.28 20.95
C ASN A 143 -1.93 11.13 21.94
N GLN A 144 -2.39 11.23 23.19
CA GLN A 144 -2.19 10.17 24.19
C GLN A 144 -2.76 8.83 23.73
N ALA A 145 -3.92 8.83 23.07
CA ALA A 145 -4.52 7.62 22.50
C ALA A 145 -3.66 7.05 21.34
N LYS A 146 -3.16 7.90 20.43
CA LYS A 146 -2.32 7.49 19.28
C LYS A 146 -1.06 6.77 19.73
N SER A 147 -0.45 7.21 20.83
CA SER A 147 0.75 6.60 21.38
C SER A 147 1.84 6.47 20.29
N ASN A 148 2.54 5.33 20.22
CA ASN A 148 3.50 5.01 19.16
C ASN A 148 2.94 4.02 18.12
N TYR A 149 1.62 3.92 18.00
CA TYR A 149 0.99 2.98 17.08
C TYR A 149 1.25 3.37 15.62
N PRO A 150 1.49 2.38 14.74
CA PRO A 150 1.62 2.62 13.31
C PRO A 150 0.29 3.06 12.69
N LEU A 151 0.38 3.70 11.53
CA LEU A 151 -0.80 4.00 10.72
C LEU A 151 -1.45 2.69 10.26
N GLY A 152 -2.78 2.69 10.19
CA GLY A 152 -3.53 1.57 9.65
C GLY A 152 -5.04 1.75 9.77
N GLU A 153 -5.80 0.86 9.13
CA GLU A 153 -7.26 0.87 9.19
C GLU A 153 -7.74 0.08 10.41
N VAL A 154 -8.44 0.75 11.33
CA VAL A 154 -8.85 0.16 12.61
C VAL A 154 -10.16 -0.62 12.41
N VAL A 155 -10.15 -1.87 12.84
CA VAL A 155 -11.33 -2.77 12.78
C VAL A 155 -12.16 -2.66 14.05
N THR A 156 -11.51 -2.68 15.21
CA THR A 156 -12.20 -2.56 16.51
C THR A 156 -11.64 -1.36 17.27
N PRO A 157 -12.35 -0.21 17.28
CA PRO A 157 -11.89 0.99 17.96
C PRO A 157 -11.95 0.86 19.48
N SER A 158 -10.88 1.29 20.14
CA SER A 158 -10.83 1.55 21.59
C SER A 158 -10.84 3.04 21.92
N PHE A 159 -10.56 3.89 20.93
CA PHE A 159 -10.74 5.34 20.97
C PHE A 159 -11.26 5.78 19.61
N ASP A 160 -12.25 6.66 19.59
CA ASP A 160 -12.79 7.28 18.39
C ASP A 160 -13.40 8.63 18.78
N ASN A 161 -12.89 9.73 18.21
CA ASN A 161 -13.43 11.07 18.41
C ASN A 161 -13.99 11.69 17.12
N GLY A 162 -14.23 10.86 16.09
CA GLY A 162 -14.69 11.27 14.77
C GLY A 162 -13.60 11.84 13.85
N VAL A 163 -12.37 12.04 14.34
CA VAL A 163 -11.22 12.49 13.54
C VAL A 163 -10.02 11.55 13.68
N SER A 164 -9.80 11.02 14.88
CA SER A 164 -8.79 10.03 15.21
C SER A 164 -9.47 8.78 15.72
N LYS A 165 -9.06 7.64 15.18
CA LYS A 165 -9.46 6.33 15.65
C LYS A 165 -8.23 5.54 16.05
N VAL A 166 -8.26 4.92 17.23
CA VAL A 166 -7.22 4.00 17.71
C VAL A 166 -7.89 2.72 18.14
N GLY A 167 -7.29 1.59 17.79
CA GLY A 167 -7.82 0.29 18.16
C GLY A 167 -7.10 -0.85 17.46
N THR A 168 -7.69 -2.03 17.49
CA THR A 168 -7.09 -3.20 16.84
C THR A 168 -7.47 -3.29 15.37
N GLY A 169 -6.51 -3.68 14.54
CA GLY A 169 -6.69 -4.06 13.14
C GLY A 169 -5.56 -4.99 12.71
N TYR A 170 -5.23 -5.01 11.42
CA TYR A 170 -4.20 -5.90 10.88
C TYR A 170 -3.10 -5.13 10.16
N ALA A 171 -1.85 -5.39 10.56
CA ALA A 171 -0.65 -4.95 9.85
C ALA A 171 0.24 -6.17 9.58
N ASN A 172 0.70 -6.34 8.33
CA ASN A 172 1.46 -7.52 7.89
C ASN A 172 0.80 -8.88 8.30
N GLY A 173 -0.54 -8.97 8.21
CA GLY A 173 -1.29 -10.16 8.58
C GLY A 173 -1.35 -10.46 10.09
N LYS A 174 -0.91 -9.54 10.95
CA LYS A 174 -0.92 -9.70 12.41
C LYS A 174 -1.84 -8.68 13.08
N ALA A 175 -2.58 -9.14 14.08
CA ALA A 175 -3.38 -8.26 14.93
C ALA A 175 -2.46 -7.23 15.60
N THR A 176 -2.76 -5.95 15.39
CA THR A 176 -1.90 -4.82 15.78
C THR A 176 -2.77 -3.66 16.25
N ASN A 177 -2.31 -2.90 17.25
CA ASN A 177 -2.93 -1.62 17.58
C ASN A 177 -2.50 -0.56 16.56
N LEU A 178 -3.48 0.10 15.95
CA LEU A 178 -3.30 1.03 14.84
C LEU A 178 -3.87 2.40 15.19
N PHE A 179 -3.32 3.43 14.57
CA PHE A 179 -3.92 4.76 14.48
C PHE A 179 -4.45 4.99 13.06
N GLU A 180 -5.71 5.38 12.97
CA GLU A 180 -6.39 5.76 11.73
C GLU A 180 -6.85 7.22 11.83
N PRO A 181 -6.30 8.14 11.03
CA PRO A 181 -6.85 9.49 10.92
C PRO A 181 -8.12 9.48 10.04
N ALA A 182 -8.91 10.55 10.11
CA ALA A 182 -10.04 10.78 9.22
C ALA A 182 -9.60 10.76 7.75
N ASP A 183 -10.53 10.40 6.87
CA ASP A 183 -10.24 10.20 5.45
C ASP A 183 -9.63 11.45 4.79
N GLU A 184 -10.04 12.65 5.21
CA GLU A 184 -9.53 13.95 4.73
C GLU A 184 -8.09 14.31 5.16
N TYR A 185 -7.46 13.48 5.99
CA TYR A 185 -6.06 13.66 6.43
C TYR A 185 -5.19 12.45 6.09
N LYS A 186 -5.73 11.38 5.50
CA LYS A 186 -4.97 10.16 5.20
C LYS A 186 -3.80 10.45 4.26
N GLY A 187 -3.99 11.33 3.29
CA GLY A 187 -2.98 11.79 2.34
C GLY A 187 -1.90 12.64 3.00
N ASP A 188 -2.28 13.52 3.93
CA ASP A 188 -1.34 14.31 4.74
C ASP A 188 -0.38 13.41 5.52
N PHE A 189 -0.93 12.47 6.31
CA PHE A 189 -0.13 11.52 7.07
C PHE A 189 0.74 10.67 6.14
N ALA A 190 0.22 10.27 4.98
CA ALA A 190 1.00 9.55 3.99
C ALA A 190 2.22 10.36 3.52
N ARG A 191 2.02 11.62 3.11
CA ARG A 191 3.11 12.50 2.65
C ARG A 191 4.07 12.89 3.77
N MET A 192 3.63 12.99 5.02
CA MET A 192 4.50 13.18 6.19
C MET A 192 5.41 11.97 6.41
N TYR A 193 4.87 10.75 6.35
CA TYR A 193 5.65 9.51 6.52
C TYR A 193 6.61 9.26 5.34
N LEU A 194 6.15 9.47 4.10
CA LEU A 194 6.98 9.36 2.89
C LEU A 194 8.14 10.37 2.93
N TYR A 195 7.86 11.62 3.32
CA TYR A 195 8.88 12.63 3.58
C TYR A 195 9.88 12.15 4.63
N PHE A 196 9.38 11.65 5.77
CA PHE A 196 10.24 11.28 6.89
C PHE A 196 11.23 10.17 6.53
N VAL A 197 10.78 9.10 5.86
CA VAL A 197 11.67 8.01 5.42
C VAL A 197 12.63 8.42 4.29
N THR A 198 12.35 9.54 3.62
CA THR A 198 13.25 10.15 2.62
C THR A 198 14.30 11.00 3.30
N CYS A 199 13.87 11.98 4.11
CA CYS A 199 14.75 12.91 4.81
C CYS A 199 15.70 12.17 5.76
N TYR A 200 15.21 11.16 6.48
CA TYR A 200 15.97 10.41 7.48
C TYR A 200 16.30 8.99 7.01
N GLN A 201 16.71 8.87 5.74
CA GLN A 201 17.08 7.60 5.10
C GLN A 201 18.18 6.81 5.85
N ASP A 202 19.05 7.52 6.58
CA ASP A 202 20.20 7.00 7.29
C ASP A 202 19.92 6.64 8.77
N TYR A 203 18.68 6.78 9.23
CA TYR A 203 18.31 6.41 10.60
C TYR A 203 18.30 4.90 10.81
N SER A 204 18.60 4.50 12.04
CA SER A 204 18.43 3.12 12.51
C SER A 204 17.09 2.98 13.23
N TRP A 205 16.25 2.08 12.73
CA TRP A 205 14.88 1.95 13.19
C TRP A 205 14.78 0.95 14.36
N LYS A 206 13.99 1.30 15.37
CA LYS A 206 13.63 0.43 16.49
C LYS A 206 12.57 -0.59 16.04
N SER A 207 12.42 -1.66 16.81
CA SER A 207 11.45 -2.73 16.51
C SER A 207 10.01 -2.21 16.36
N SER A 208 9.62 -1.17 17.10
CA SER A 208 8.31 -0.50 16.97
C SER A 208 8.05 0.04 15.55
N ALA A 209 9.08 0.53 14.87
CA ALA A 209 8.97 1.07 13.51
C ALA A 209 8.77 -0.02 12.46
N THR A 210 9.27 -1.24 12.71
CA THR A 210 9.31 -2.33 11.72
C THR A 210 7.93 -2.84 11.30
N THR A 211 6.87 -2.38 11.97
CA THR A 211 5.48 -2.60 11.52
C THR A 211 5.18 -1.91 10.19
N MET A 212 5.83 -0.78 9.89
CA MET A 212 5.71 -0.08 8.60
C MET A 212 7.05 0.09 7.87
N PHE A 213 8.15 0.25 8.61
CA PHE A 213 9.47 0.54 8.05
C PHE A 213 10.30 -0.73 7.86
N ALA A 214 11.37 -0.62 7.07
CA ALA A 214 12.37 -1.66 6.86
C ALA A 214 13.78 -1.10 7.15
N GLN A 215 14.68 -1.95 7.66
CA GLN A 215 16.06 -1.56 7.98
C GLN A 215 16.94 -1.54 6.71
N ASN A 216 16.65 -0.61 5.81
CA ASN A 216 17.37 -0.40 4.56
C ASN A 216 17.23 1.05 4.06
N THR A 217 18.10 1.44 3.13
CA THR A 217 18.09 2.78 2.50
C THR A 217 16.97 2.93 1.48
N TYR A 218 16.57 1.85 0.80
CA TYR A 218 15.45 1.82 -0.13
C TYR A 218 14.78 0.43 -0.11
N PRO A 219 13.44 0.33 -0.07
CA PRO A 219 12.48 1.45 -0.04
C PRO A 219 12.29 2.11 1.34
N THR A 220 13.00 1.65 2.39
CA THR A 220 12.83 2.06 3.81
C THR A 220 11.46 1.72 4.42
N LEU A 221 10.55 1.19 3.60
CA LEU A 221 9.21 0.75 3.96
C LEU A 221 9.10 -0.77 3.76
N ASN A 222 8.38 -1.46 4.64
CA ASN A 222 7.98 -2.84 4.38
C ASN A 222 6.74 -2.85 3.45
N ALA A 223 6.32 -4.05 3.01
CA ALA A 223 5.20 -4.18 2.08
C ALA A 223 3.89 -3.54 2.59
N TYR A 224 3.57 -3.70 3.88
CA TYR A 224 2.40 -3.08 4.48
C TYR A 224 2.49 -1.55 4.47
N GLY A 225 3.57 -0.98 5.02
CA GLY A 225 3.77 0.47 5.09
C GLY A 225 3.75 1.11 3.70
N LEU A 226 4.45 0.50 2.74
CA LEU A 226 4.47 0.96 1.35
C LEU A 226 3.07 0.97 0.73
N SER A 227 2.35 -0.16 0.83
CA SER A 227 1.02 -0.28 0.25
C SER A 227 -0.01 0.68 0.86
N LEU A 228 0.05 0.89 2.18
CA LEU A 228 -0.86 1.78 2.90
C LEU A 228 -0.60 3.25 2.53
N LEU A 229 0.66 3.67 2.55
CA LEU A 229 1.03 5.06 2.25
C LEU A 229 0.72 5.41 0.79
N LEU A 230 0.98 4.51 -0.17
CA LEU A 230 0.57 4.71 -1.56
C LEU A 230 -0.95 4.77 -1.73
N LYS A 231 -1.69 3.88 -1.04
CA LYS A 231 -3.16 3.89 -1.04
C LYS A 231 -3.70 5.24 -0.56
N TRP A 232 -3.25 5.68 0.60
CA TRP A 232 -3.73 6.93 1.22
C TRP A 232 -3.32 8.16 0.42
N HIS A 233 -2.07 8.22 -0.06
CA HIS A 233 -1.61 9.29 -0.94
C HIS A 233 -2.48 9.46 -2.21
N ARG A 234 -2.91 8.35 -2.81
CA ARG A 234 -3.74 8.35 -4.03
C ARG A 234 -5.22 8.68 -3.74
N GLN A 235 -5.72 8.31 -2.57
CA GLN A 235 -7.12 8.51 -2.19
C GLN A 235 -7.41 9.92 -1.69
N ASP A 236 -6.40 10.58 -1.11
CA ASP A 236 -6.49 11.92 -0.55
C ASP A 236 -5.39 12.83 -1.16
N PRO A 237 -5.72 13.53 -2.27
CA PRO A 237 -4.79 14.42 -2.98
C PRO A 237 -4.27 15.57 -2.12
N VAL A 238 -3.18 16.22 -2.56
CA VAL A 238 -2.65 17.39 -1.86
C VAL A 238 -3.70 18.49 -1.76
N SER A 239 -3.88 18.98 -0.54
CA SER A 239 -4.81 20.06 -0.23
C SER A 239 -4.13 21.43 -0.17
N GLU A 240 -4.91 22.49 -0.32
CA GLU A 240 -4.44 23.87 -0.13
C GLU A 240 -3.87 24.10 1.29
N LYS A 241 -4.40 23.37 2.29
CA LYS A 241 -3.87 23.37 3.66
C LYS A 241 -2.41 22.91 3.69
N GLU A 242 -2.09 21.82 2.99
CA GLU A 242 -0.75 21.28 2.94
C GLU A 242 0.24 22.18 2.19
N ILE A 243 -0.21 22.77 1.08
CA ILE A 243 0.60 23.74 0.32
C ILE A 243 0.98 24.92 1.22
N ASN A 244 -0.01 25.49 1.92
CA ASN A 244 0.20 26.60 2.86
C ASN A 244 1.11 26.20 4.02
N ARG A 245 0.91 25.00 4.58
CA ARG A 245 1.77 24.45 5.63
C ARG A 245 3.20 24.27 5.16
N ASN A 246 3.42 23.71 3.96
CA ASN A 246 4.74 23.49 3.37
C ASN A 246 5.46 24.83 3.14
N ASN A 247 4.76 25.86 2.65
CA ASN A 247 5.27 27.22 2.47
C ASN A 247 5.66 27.88 3.79
N ALA A 248 4.79 27.79 4.80
CA ALA A 248 5.07 28.31 6.12
C ALA A 248 6.28 27.61 6.76
N VAL A 249 6.31 26.27 6.80
CA VAL A 249 7.44 25.50 7.37
C VAL A 249 8.75 25.83 6.67
N TYR A 250 8.75 25.91 5.33
CA TYR A 250 9.93 26.29 4.54
C TYR A 250 10.51 27.64 4.96
N SER A 251 9.66 28.65 5.18
CA SER A 251 10.11 29.98 5.59
C SER A 251 10.86 30.01 6.93
N PHE A 252 10.69 28.98 7.77
CA PHE A 252 11.39 28.83 9.04
C PHE A 252 12.55 27.83 8.98
N GLN A 253 12.34 26.65 8.40
CA GLN A 253 13.32 25.55 8.40
C GLN A 253 14.24 25.52 7.19
N GLY A 254 13.84 26.12 6.07
CA GLY A 254 14.60 26.10 4.82
C GLY A 254 14.54 24.77 4.04
N ASN A 255 13.76 23.79 4.48
CA ASN A 255 13.50 22.55 3.73
C ASN A 255 12.02 22.42 3.32
N ARG A 256 11.76 21.66 2.26
CA ARG A 256 10.42 21.42 1.67
C ARG A 256 10.02 19.96 1.79
N ASN A 257 8.72 19.68 1.86
CA ASN A 257 8.21 18.34 1.57
C ASN A 257 7.98 18.20 0.04
N PRO A 258 8.84 17.45 -0.69
CA PRO A 258 8.72 17.32 -2.15
C PRO A 258 7.44 16.62 -2.59
N TYR A 259 6.81 15.83 -1.73
CA TYR A 259 5.58 15.10 -2.05
C TYR A 259 4.33 15.98 -1.92
N ILE A 260 4.47 17.19 -1.39
CA ILE A 260 3.44 18.24 -1.45
C ILE A 260 3.64 19.08 -2.72
N ASP A 261 4.89 19.41 -3.06
CA ASP A 261 5.22 20.24 -4.22
C ASP A 261 5.05 19.51 -5.56
N TYR A 262 5.46 18.24 -5.59
CA TYR A 262 5.38 17.36 -6.74
C TYR A 262 4.75 16.03 -6.31
N PRO A 263 3.42 15.95 -6.14
CA PRO A 263 2.76 14.78 -5.57
C PRO A 263 3.02 13.50 -6.37
N ASN A 264 3.08 13.62 -7.70
CA ASN A 264 3.37 12.49 -8.58
C ASN A 264 4.76 11.88 -8.36
N MET A 265 5.72 12.59 -7.76
CA MET A 265 7.06 12.10 -7.47
C MET A 265 7.05 10.81 -6.62
N VAL A 266 6.02 10.64 -5.78
CA VAL A 266 5.80 9.41 -4.99
C VAL A 266 5.76 8.17 -5.90
N GLU A 267 5.13 8.27 -7.07
CA GLU A 267 5.01 7.15 -8.02
C GLU A 267 6.35 6.79 -8.68
N TYR A 268 7.24 7.76 -8.85
CA TYR A 268 8.58 7.58 -9.43
C TYR A 268 9.57 7.00 -8.43
N ILE A 269 9.29 7.10 -7.13
CA ILE A 269 10.13 6.51 -6.08
C ILE A 269 9.61 5.14 -5.67
N TRP A 270 8.30 4.94 -5.55
CA TRP A 270 7.74 3.74 -4.91
C TRP A 270 6.59 3.08 -5.66
N GLY A 271 6.02 3.77 -6.64
CA GLY A 271 4.78 3.38 -7.29
C GLY A 271 5.00 2.72 -8.64
N ASP A 272 4.12 3.03 -9.59
CA ASP A 272 4.14 2.40 -10.91
C ASP A 272 5.10 3.04 -11.92
N SER A 273 5.86 4.05 -11.49
CA SER A 273 6.70 4.88 -12.36
C SER A 273 8.20 4.78 -12.04
N ILE A 274 8.61 3.76 -11.26
CA ILE A 274 10.00 3.58 -10.82
C ILE A 274 11.00 3.28 -11.95
N ASP A 275 10.54 2.79 -13.10
CA ASP A 275 11.39 2.52 -14.26
C ASP A 275 11.59 3.75 -15.17
N TYR A 276 11.07 4.91 -14.78
CA TYR A 276 11.05 6.12 -15.59
C TYR A 276 11.67 7.27 -14.82
N GLY A 277 12.45 8.11 -15.49
CA GLY A 277 13.03 9.31 -14.87
C GLY A 277 11.96 10.33 -14.51
N PHE A 278 12.04 10.90 -13.30
CA PHE A 278 11.20 12.00 -12.86
C PHE A 278 11.69 13.33 -13.42
N TYR A 279 10.79 14.22 -13.85
CA TYR A 279 11.17 15.56 -14.29
C TYR A 279 10.25 16.67 -13.73
N PHE A 280 10.83 17.75 -13.19
CA PHE A 280 10.10 18.82 -12.51
C PHE A 280 9.23 19.66 -13.45
N SER A 281 9.63 19.75 -14.72
CA SER A 281 8.85 20.40 -15.77
C SER A 281 7.50 19.72 -16.06
N GLY A 282 7.22 18.57 -15.43
CA GLY A 282 6.14 17.68 -15.82
C GLY A 282 6.40 17.02 -17.19
N GLY A 283 7.64 17.12 -17.70
CA GLY A 283 8.10 16.62 -18.98
C GLY A 283 8.75 15.24 -18.93
N GLY A 284 8.56 14.48 -17.83
CA GLY A 284 8.90 13.06 -17.85
C GLY A 284 8.21 12.43 -19.04
N GLN A 285 8.92 11.58 -19.80
CA GLN A 285 8.35 11.04 -21.03
C GLN A 285 6.94 10.56 -20.71
N TYR A 286 5.95 11.16 -21.38
CA TYR A 286 4.54 10.82 -21.29
C TYR A 286 4.36 9.45 -21.94
N ILE A 287 5.01 8.42 -21.41
CA ILE A 287 4.90 7.06 -21.91
C ILE A 287 3.58 6.55 -21.40
N PRO A 288 2.59 6.42 -22.28
CA PRO A 288 1.30 5.92 -21.87
C PRO A 288 1.49 4.47 -21.46
N ALA A 289 1.01 4.12 -20.28
CA ALA A 289 1.22 2.80 -19.72
C ALA A 289 -0.01 2.31 -18.98
N ILE A 290 -0.03 1.01 -18.76
CA ILE A 290 -1.03 0.30 -17.99
C ILE A 290 -0.32 -0.41 -16.85
N SER A 291 -0.85 -0.26 -15.64
CA SER A 291 -0.45 -1.02 -14.47
C SER A 291 -1.59 -1.91 -14.01
N CYS A 292 -1.26 -3.15 -13.63
CA CYS A 292 -2.20 -4.11 -13.06
C CYS A 292 -1.72 -4.50 -11.67
N ASN A 293 -2.64 -4.76 -10.75
CA ASN A 293 -2.31 -5.19 -9.39
C ASN A 293 -1.95 -6.68 -9.28
N VAL A 294 -1.96 -7.40 -10.40
CA VAL A 294 -1.65 -8.84 -10.50
C VAL A 294 -0.76 -9.08 -11.72
N ASP A 295 0.11 -10.06 -11.63
CA ASP A 295 1.00 -10.55 -12.70
C ASP A 295 0.53 -11.90 -13.30
N HIS A 296 -0.42 -12.57 -12.66
CA HIS A 296 -1.04 -13.83 -13.09
C HIS A 296 -2.46 -14.00 -12.50
N ILE A 297 -3.37 -14.64 -13.23
CA ILE A 297 -4.72 -14.95 -12.75
C ILE A 297 -4.97 -16.47 -12.75
N ASP A 298 -5.05 -17.06 -11.55
CA ASP A 298 -5.38 -18.47 -11.35
C ASP A 298 -6.86 -18.68 -11.00
N PHE A 299 -7.56 -19.44 -11.83
CA PHE A 299 -8.95 -19.87 -11.56
C PHE A 299 -9.01 -21.17 -10.73
N GLY A 300 -7.89 -21.87 -10.57
CA GLY A 300 -7.78 -23.19 -9.96
C GLY A 300 -8.60 -24.24 -10.71
N SER A 301 -9.00 -25.29 -10.00
CA SER A 301 -9.76 -26.40 -10.60
C SER A 301 -11.27 -26.16 -10.59
N THR A 302 -11.96 -26.46 -11.69
CA THR A 302 -13.43 -26.41 -11.80
C THR A 302 -13.94 -27.62 -12.59
N GLY A 303 -15.19 -28.02 -12.38
CA GLY A 303 -15.83 -29.07 -13.18
C GLY A 303 -16.32 -28.53 -14.52
N GLU A 304 -16.52 -29.42 -15.50
CA GLU A 304 -17.15 -29.07 -16.78
C GLU A 304 -18.48 -28.32 -16.58
N GLY A 305 -18.73 -27.30 -17.40
CA GLY A 305 -19.95 -26.50 -17.32
C GLY A 305 -20.05 -25.57 -16.10
N THR A 306 -19.06 -25.54 -15.21
CA THR A 306 -19.04 -24.67 -14.02
C THR A 306 -18.16 -23.46 -14.27
N SER A 307 -18.78 -22.27 -14.30
CA SER A 307 -18.05 -21.02 -14.52
C SER A 307 -17.44 -20.45 -13.24
N LYS A 308 -16.28 -19.82 -13.34
CA LYS A 308 -15.64 -19.06 -12.27
C LYS A 308 -15.33 -17.65 -12.74
N SER A 309 -15.40 -16.68 -11.83
CA SER A 309 -14.97 -15.31 -12.09
C SER A 309 -13.78 -14.91 -11.21
N ARG A 310 -12.97 -14.00 -11.74
CA ARG A 310 -11.89 -13.31 -11.02
C ARG A 310 -11.97 -11.84 -11.35
N GLN A 311 -11.79 -11.02 -10.32
CA GLN A 311 -11.74 -9.58 -10.44
C GLN A 311 -10.35 -9.09 -10.06
N PHE A 312 -9.82 -8.14 -10.83
CA PHE A 312 -8.54 -7.49 -10.57
C PHE A 312 -8.61 -6.01 -10.97
N TYR A 313 -7.69 -5.22 -10.45
CA TYR A 313 -7.67 -3.78 -10.65
C TYR A 313 -6.61 -3.39 -11.69
N ILE A 314 -7.03 -2.57 -12.64
CA ILE A 314 -6.19 -1.99 -13.69
C ILE A 314 -6.23 -0.47 -13.60
N LYS A 315 -5.08 0.16 -13.81
CA LYS A 315 -4.94 1.61 -13.91
C LYS A 315 -4.13 1.98 -15.14
N GLY A 316 -4.48 3.10 -15.75
CA GLY A 316 -3.69 3.69 -16.83
C GLY A 316 -2.94 4.92 -16.34
N ARG A 317 -1.94 5.33 -17.09
CA ARG A 317 -1.32 6.64 -16.97
C ARG A 317 -1.05 7.22 -18.35
N ASN A 318 -1.20 8.54 -18.46
CA ASN A 318 -0.94 9.29 -19.69
C ASN A 318 -1.64 8.72 -20.93
N LEU A 319 -2.72 7.97 -20.74
CA LEU A 319 -3.47 7.40 -21.84
C LEU A 319 -4.24 8.50 -22.57
N THR A 320 -4.07 8.59 -23.88
CA THR A 320 -4.77 9.55 -24.75
C THR A 320 -5.75 8.85 -25.69
N ALA A 321 -5.66 7.52 -25.81
CA ALA A 321 -6.57 6.69 -26.58
C ALA A 321 -7.10 5.52 -25.74
N PRO A 322 -8.28 4.97 -26.06
CA PRO A 322 -8.83 3.80 -25.39
C PRO A 322 -7.89 2.59 -25.45
N VAL A 323 -7.99 1.73 -24.44
CA VAL A 323 -7.23 0.48 -24.36
C VAL A 323 -8.13 -0.69 -24.75
N ASN A 324 -7.68 -1.50 -25.70
CA ASN A 324 -8.30 -2.75 -26.10
C ASN A 324 -7.84 -3.90 -25.22
N VAL A 325 -8.78 -4.73 -24.81
CA VAL A 325 -8.57 -5.93 -23.98
C VAL A 325 -8.97 -7.15 -24.80
N GLN A 326 -8.05 -8.10 -24.94
CA GLN A 326 -8.26 -9.31 -25.74
C GLN A 326 -7.74 -10.54 -25.02
N ILE A 327 -8.41 -11.67 -25.22
CA ILE A 327 -7.92 -12.98 -24.76
C ILE A 327 -7.30 -13.67 -25.97
N MET A 328 -6.05 -14.08 -25.82
CA MET A 328 -5.24 -14.71 -26.86
C MET A 328 -5.23 -16.24 -26.66
N ASN A 329 -4.89 -16.96 -27.75
CA ASN A 329 -4.73 -18.42 -27.87
C ASN A 329 -6.00 -19.22 -28.22
N ASP A 330 -5.80 -20.47 -28.64
CA ASP A 330 -6.83 -21.38 -29.18
C ASP A 330 -7.94 -21.74 -28.19
N ASN A 331 -7.68 -21.60 -26.88
CA ASN A 331 -8.65 -21.85 -25.81
C ASN A 331 -9.41 -20.57 -25.36
N SER A 332 -9.28 -19.47 -26.09
CA SER A 332 -9.89 -18.18 -25.74
C SER A 332 -11.42 -18.23 -25.64
N GLY A 333 -12.10 -19.16 -26.33
CA GLY A 333 -13.56 -19.30 -26.26
C GLY A 333 -14.10 -19.65 -24.85
N GLU A 334 -13.26 -20.24 -24.00
CA GLU A 334 -13.64 -20.58 -22.61
C GLU A 334 -13.41 -19.43 -21.63
N PHE A 335 -12.75 -18.35 -22.05
CA PHE A 335 -12.54 -17.18 -21.21
C PHE A 335 -13.21 -15.97 -21.82
N THR A 336 -13.85 -15.16 -20.99
CA THR A 336 -14.47 -13.91 -21.43
C THR A 336 -14.05 -12.77 -20.52
N VAL A 337 -13.89 -11.59 -21.12
CA VAL A 337 -13.61 -10.34 -20.42
C VAL A 337 -14.58 -9.29 -20.90
N SER A 338 -15.13 -8.51 -19.96
CA SER A 338 -15.99 -7.39 -20.27
C SER A 338 -15.73 -6.24 -19.30
N PRO A 339 -15.59 -4.99 -19.79
CA PRO A 339 -15.61 -4.59 -21.21
C PRO A 339 -14.31 -4.95 -21.96
N SER A 340 -14.40 -5.09 -23.30
CA SER A 340 -13.24 -5.35 -24.19
C SER A 340 -12.52 -4.08 -24.67
N THR A 341 -13.05 -2.90 -24.33
CA THR A 341 -12.41 -1.60 -24.58
C THR A 341 -12.59 -0.73 -23.34
N LEU A 342 -11.52 -0.08 -22.89
CA LEU A 342 -11.45 0.71 -21.67
C LEU A 342 -11.21 2.18 -22.00
N SER A 343 -11.94 3.05 -21.30
CA SER A 343 -11.75 4.50 -21.43
C SER A 343 -10.41 4.94 -20.84
N ALA A 344 -9.64 5.68 -21.63
CA ALA A 344 -8.40 6.32 -21.19
C ALA A 344 -8.62 7.24 -19.99
N ASP A 345 -9.70 8.03 -19.98
CA ASP A 345 -10.02 8.96 -18.88
C ASP A 345 -10.28 8.21 -17.57
N VAL A 346 -11.08 7.15 -17.62
CA VAL A 346 -11.38 6.31 -16.44
C VAL A 346 -10.11 5.64 -15.93
N LEU A 347 -9.32 5.07 -16.84
CA LEU A 347 -8.06 4.40 -16.49
C LEU A 347 -7.06 5.37 -15.84
N ASN A 348 -6.89 6.57 -16.40
CA ASN A 348 -5.97 7.58 -15.86
C ASN A 348 -6.41 8.12 -14.50
N ARG A 349 -7.72 8.35 -14.30
CA ARG A 349 -8.24 9.00 -13.09
C ARG A 349 -8.45 8.03 -11.95
N THR A 350 -9.28 7.03 -12.16
CA THR A 350 -9.78 6.15 -11.09
C THR A 350 -9.34 4.71 -11.23
N GLY A 351 -8.83 4.30 -12.41
CA GLY A 351 -8.71 2.89 -12.76
C GLY A 351 -10.08 2.21 -12.84
N ILE A 352 -10.08 0.90 -13.08
CA ILE A 352 -11.29 0.07 -13.11
C ILE A 352 -10.99 -1.33 -12.58
N ASN A 353 -12.00 -1.95 -11.95
CA ASN A 353 -11.96 -3.37 -11.65
C ASN A 353 -12.49 -4.16 -12.85
N LEU A 354 -11.63 -4.95 -13.47
CA LEU A 354 -12.01 -5.85 -14.56
C LEU A 354 -12.37 -7.22 -14.02
N VAL A 355 -13.37 -7.84 -14.65
CA VAL A 355 -13.79 -9.21 -14.36
C VAL A 355 -13.50 -10.08 -15.56
N VAL A 356 -12.78 -11.17 -15.32
CA VAL A 356 -12.61 -12.26 -16.28
C VAL A 356 -13.40 -13.46 -15.79
N ILE A 357 -14.12 -14.08 -16.70
CA ILE A 357 -14.94 -15.27 -16.45
C ILE A 357 -14.34 -16.42 -17.23
N PHE A 358 -14.10 -17.54 -16.54
CA PHE A 358 -13.74 -18.81 -17.13
C PHE A 358 -14.96 -19.72 -17.14
N SER A 359 -15.34 -20.20 -18.31
CA SER A 359 -16.51 -21.03 -18.62
C SER A 359 -16.06 -22.19 -19.51
N PRO A 360 -15.49 -23.26 -18.94
CA PRO A 360 -14.91 -24.34 -19.74
C PRO A 360 -15.96 -25.14 -20.51
N GLU A 361 -15.58 -25.54 -21.73
CA GLU A 361 -16.31 -26.54 -22.49
C GLU A 361 -16.05 -27.94 -21.89
N ALA A 362 -16.82 -28.95 -22.29
CA ALA A 362 -16.86 -30.28 -21.66
C ALA A 362 -15.57 -31.14 -21.81
N THR A 363 -14.42 -30.51 -22.05
CA THR A 363 -13.13 -31.18 -22.24
C THR A 363 -12.22 -30.95 -21.02
N THR A 364 -11.75 -32.04 -20.43
CA THR A 364 -10.86 -32.00 -19.26
C THR A 364 -9.44 -31.54 -19.62
N GLY A 365 -8.70 -31.06 -18.63
CA GLY A 365 -7.29 -30.66 -18.79
C GLY A 365 -6.98 -29.23 -18.38
N GLU A 366 -5.74 -28.82 -18.59
CA GLU A 366 -5.28 -27.47 -18.27
C GLU A 366 -5.62 -26.48 -19.38
N ARG A 367 -5.83 -25.23 -18.98
CA ARG A 367 -6.00 -24.08 -19.86
C ARG A 367 -4.97 -23.03 -19.49
N HIS A 368 -4.26 -22.56 -20.51
CA HIS A 368 -3.31 -21.45 -20.41
C HIS A 368 -3.64 -20.46 -21.53
N VAL A 369 -4.09 -19.27 -21.16
CA VAL A 369 -4.40 -18.18 -22.09
C VAL A 369 -3.70 -16.90 -21.64
N THR A 370 -3.70 -15.89 -22.50
CA THR A 370 -3.12 -14.58 -22.17
C THR A 370 -4.17 -13.50 -22.35
N LEU A 371 -4.37 -12.68 -21.32
CA LEU A 371 -5.15 -11.45 -21.39
C LEU A 371 -4.20 -10.33 -21.79
N ARG A 372 -4.40 -9.79 -22.98
CA ARG A 372 -3.59 -8.74 -23.57
C ARG A 372 -4.30 -7.39 -23.50
N PHE A 373 -3.59 -6.38 -23.03
CA PHE A 373 -3.95 -4.98 -23.12
C PHE A 373 -3.12 -4.31 -24.20
N SER A 374 -3.77 -3.62 -25.12
CA SER A 374 -3.12 -2.92 -26.23
C SER A 374 -3.84 -1.60 -26.52
N GLY A 375 -3.16 -0.62 -27.09
CA GLY A 375 -3.75 0.67 -27.40
C GLY A 375 -2.84 1.46 -28.33
N ASP A 376 -3.42 2.33 -29.15
CA ASP A 376 -2.69 3.05 -30.21
C ASP A 376 -1.57 3.94 -29.68
N ASN A 377 -1.68 4.38 -28.43
CA ASN A 377 -0.72 5.23 -27.75
C ASN A 377 0.15 4.45 -26.74
N LEU A 378 0.02 3.13 -26.62
CA LEU A 378 0.92 2.31 -25.79
C LEU A 378 2.15 1.90 -26.60
N GLU A 379 3.34 2.01 -26.01
CA GLU A 379 4.59 1.60 -26.68
C GLU A 379 4.69 0.08 -26.87
N SER A 380 4.05 -0.69 -25.98
CA SER A 380 3.97 -2.15 -26.06
C SER A 380 2.69 -2.66 -25.41
N SER A 381 2.29 -3.88 -25.76
CA SER A 381 1.16 -4.55 -25.10
C SER A 381 1.53 -5.04 -23.70
N THR A 382 0.61 -4.95 -22.76
CA THR A 382 0.73 -5.58 -21.43
C THR A 382 0.01 -6.92 -21.44
N ASP A 383 0.70 -7.98 -21.05
CA ASP A 383 0.17 -9.35 -21.07
C ASP A 383 0.07 -9.92 -19.66
N ILE A 384 -1.08 -10.48 -19.31
CA ILE A 384 -1.32 -11.21 -18.05
C ILE A 384 -1.64 -12.67 -18.39
N PRO A 385 -0.86 -13.65 -17.94
CA PRO A 385 -1.20 -15.06 -18.11
C PRO A 385 -2.37 -15.46 -17.22
N LEU A 386 -3.25 -16.32 -17.74
CA LEU A 386 -4.34 -16.93 -16.99
C LEU A 386 -4.23 -18.45 -17.07
N SER A 387 -4.52 -19.11 -15.94
CA SER A 387 -4.52 -20.56 -15.85
C SER A 387 -5.78 -21.10 -15.19
N ALA A 388 -6.18 -22.29 -15.61
CA ALA A 388 -7.28 -23.05 -15.01
C ALA A 388 -7.13 -24.56 -15.27
N THR A 389 -7.76 -25.37 -14.43
CA THR A 389 -7.85 -26.83 -14.64
C THR A 389 -9.30 -27.28 -14.70
N VAL A 390 -9.69 -27.94 -15.78
CA VAL A 390 -11.00 -28.55 -15.94
C VAL A 390 -10.94 -30.01 -15.49
N LEU A 391 -11.74 -30.34 -14.47
CA LEU A 391 -11.90 -31.69 -13.96
C LEU A 391 -13.13 -32.37 -14.58
N PRO A 392 -13.13 -33.71 -14.74
CA PRO A 392 -14.30 -34.44 -15.22
C PRO A 392 -15.53 -34.15 -14.35
N SER A 393 -16.69 -33.90 -14.98
CA SER A 393 -17.96 -33.57 -14.30
C SER A 393 -18.50 -34.63 -13.33
N GLN A 394 -17.91 -35.83 -13.28
CA GLN A 394 -18.45 -36.97 -12.53
C GLN A 394 -17.98 -37.15 -11.08
N ILE A 395 -17.10 -36.29 -10.53
CA ILE A 395 -16.54 -36.56 -9.20
C ILE A 395 -16.94 -35.48 -8.18
N THR A 396 -18.07 -35.70 -7.50
CA THR A 396 -18.48 -34.87 -6.35
C THR A 396 -17.65 -35.17 -5.09
N TYR A 397 -17.05 -36.36 -4.99
CA TYR A 397 -16.08 -36.77 -3.96
C TYR A 397 -15.35 -38.06 -4.38
N LEU A 398 -14.12 -38.28 -3.87
CA LEU A 398 -13.35 -39.52 -4.06
C LEU A 398 -13.52 -40.44 -2.85
N GLU A 399 -13.94 -41.68 -3.09
CA GLU A 399 -14.15 -42.72 -2.07
C GLU A 399 -13.40 -44.00 -2.44
N ILE A 400 -12.83 -44.68 -1.43
CA ILE A 400 -12.23 -46.02 -1.57
C ILE A 400 -13.36 -47.05 -1.60
N LEU A 401 -13.48 -47.81 -2.68
CA LEU A 401 -14.52 -48.84 -2.79
C LEU A 401 -14.06 -50.18 -2.20
N ASP A 402 -15.02 -50.94 -1.67
CA ASP A 402 -14.92 -52.35 -1.26
C ASP A 402 -13.88 -52.68 -0.17
N LEU A 403 -13.35 -51.65 0.49
CA LEU A 403 -12.46 -51.83 1.63
C LEU A 403 -13.29 -51.85 2.92
N LYS A 404 -13.23 -52.97 3.64
CA LYS A 404 -13.89 -53.12 4.95
C LYS A 404 -13.09 -52.37 6.02
N PRO A 405 -13.73 -51.90 7.11
CA PRO A 405 -13.02 -51.33 8.25
C PRO A 405 -12.17 -52.35 9.03
N SER A 406 -12.41 -53.66 8.85
CA SER A 406 -11.69 -54.74 9.53
C SER A 406 -11.56 -56.00 8.66
N TYR A 407 -10.42 -56.70 8.77
CA TYR A 407 -10.11 -57.97 8.08
C TYR A 407 -9.40 -58.96 9.02
N LYS A 408 -9.60 -60.26 8.79
CA LYS A 408 -8.77 -61.32 9.35
C LYS A 408 -7.54 -61.55 8.49
N LYS A 409 -6.47 -62.09 9.06
CA LYS A 409 -5.28 -62.47 8.28
C LYS A 409 -5.56 -63.50 7.17
N SER A 410 -6.60 -64.31 7.33
CA SER A 410 -7.04 -65.31 6.34
C SER A 410 -7.91 -64.75 5.20
N ASP A 411 -8.31 -63.47 5.28
CA ASP A 411 -9.13 -62.87 4.23
C ASP A 411 -8.33 -62.68 2.93
N SER A 412 -9.02 -62.86 1.80
CA SER A 412 -8.40 -62.73 0.47
C SER A 412 -7.97 -61.29 0.17
N PRO A 413 -6.93 -61.08 -0.67
CA PRO A 413 -6.53 -59.75 -1.12
C PRO A 413 -7.66 -59.02 -1.83
N VAL A 414 -7.76 -57.70 -1.61
CA VAL A 414 -8.75 -56.82 -2.25
C VAL A 414 -8.04 -55.82 -3.14
N LEU A 415 -8.48 -55.70 -4.40
CA LEU A 415 -7.98 -54.68 -5.32
C LEU A 415 -8.38 -53.29 -4.83
N LEU A 416 -7.41 -52.38 -4.71
CA LEU A 416 -7.66 -51.01 -4.31
C LEU A 416 -8.19 -50.20 -5.49
N ARG A 417 -9.39 -49.62 -5.34
CA ARG A 417 -10.04 -48.82 -6.39
C ARG A 417 -10.82 -47.65 -5.80
N LEU A 418 -10.98 -46.61 -6.61
CA LEU A 418 -11.82 -45.46 -6.28
C LEU A 418 -13.15 -45.56 -7.02
N ASN A 419 -14.12 -44.74 -6.61
CA ASN A 419 -15.35 -44.46 -7.36
C ASN A 419 -15.13 -43.65 -8.66
N SER A 420 -13.93 -43.70 -9.23
CA SER A 420 -13.52 -42.97 -10.43
C SER A 420 -12.30 -43.63 -11.09
N ASP A 421 -12.19 -43.47 -12.42
CA ASP A 421 -11.08 -43.98 -13.24
C ASP A 421 -9.84 -43.05 -13.26
N VAL A 422 -9.74 -42.10 -12.33
CA VAL A 422 -8.56 -41.24 -12.20
C VAL A 422 -7.29 -42.04 -11.88
N ALA A 423 -6.17 -41.65 -12.48
CA ALA A 423 -4.87 -42.24 -12.18
C ALA A 423 -4.54 -42.07 -10.69
N VAL A 424 -4.24 -43.19 -10.01
CA VAL A 424 -4.13 -43.24 -8.56
C VAL A 424 -2.85 -43.94 -8.12
N LYS A 425 -2.17 -43.34 -7.15
CA LYS A 425 -1.10 -43.97 -6.38
C LYS A 425 -1.63 -44.40 -5.02
N TRP A 426 -1.44 -45.67 -4.70
CA TRP A 426 -1.91 -46.29 -3.46
C TRP A 426 -0.73 -46.65 -2.56
N THR A 427 -0.89 -46.42 -1.26
CA THR A 427 0.05 -46.92 -0.25
C THR A 427 -0.68 -47.54 0.93
N VAL A 428 -0.15 -48.65 1.45
CA VAL A 428 -0.53 -49.24 2.73
C VAL A 428 0.64 -49.05 3.69
N ASP A 429 0.43 -48.28 4.76
CA ASP A 429 1.48 -47.84 5.71
C ASP A 429 2.72 -47.24 5.03
N GLY A 430 2.49 -46.48 3.96
CA GLY A 430 3.54 -45.82 3.19
C GLY A 430 4.22 -46.70 2.14
N VAL A 431 3.92 -48.00 2.09
CA VAL A 431 4.44 -48.93 1.07
C VAL A 431 3.50 -48.95 -0.13
N THR A 432 4.03 -48.80 -1.35
CA THR A 432 3.22 -48.83 -2.58
C THR A 432 2.53 -50.19 -2.74
N ALA A 433 1.24 -50.18 -3.03
CA ALA A 433 0.46 -51.41 -3.18
C ALA A 433 -0.65 -51.21 -4.21
N THR A 434 -0.98 -52.25 -5.00
CA THR A 434 -2.19 -52.26 -5.84
C THR A 434 -3.36 -53.00 -5.18
N HIS A 435 -3.06 -53.80 -4.16
CA HIS A 435 -4.02 -54.60 -3.40
C HIS A 435 -3.82 -54.40 -1.90
N PHE A 436 -4.91 -54.41 -1.14
CA PHE A 436 -4.86 -54.61 0.29
C PHE A 436 -4.77 -56.11 0.58
N THR A 437 -3.66 -56.56 1.17
CA THR A 437 -3.38 -57.99 1.41
C THR A 437 -3.26 -58.27 2.91
N PRO A 438 -4.34 -58.68 3.60
CA PRO A 438 -4.36 -58.88 5.06
C PRO A 438 -3.27 -59.83 5.58
N ALA A 439 -2.98 -60.90 4.84
CA ALA A 439 -1.98 -61.90 5.22
C ALA A 439 -0.57 -61.31 5.45
N ASN A 440 -0.23 -60.24 4.72
CA ASN A 440 1.09 -59.59 4.75
C ASN A 440 1.23 -58.54 5.86
N LEU A 441 0.15 -58.25 6.58
CA LEU A 441 0.12 -57.22 7.61
C LEU A 441 0.14 -57.87 9.02
N SER A 442 0.71 -57.15 9.99
CA SER A 442 0.61 -57.53 11.41
C SER A 442 -0.81 -57.30 11.94
N PRO A 443 -1.26 -57.97 13.01
CA PRO A 443 -2.47 -57.54 13.73
C PRO A 443 -2.31 -56.08 14.20
N GLY A 444 -3.34 -55.24 14.01
CA GLY A 444 -3.27 -53.81 14.33
C GLY A 444 -4.00 -52.89 13.35
N MET A 445 -3.88 -51.58 13.57
CA MET A 445 -4.45 -50.56 12.67
C MET A 445 -3.47 -50.20 11.56
N HIS A 446 -3.93 -50.30 10.31
CA HIS A 446 -3.18 -49.97 9.10
C HIS A 446 -3.84 -48.80 8.38
N THR A 447 -3.04 -47.98 7.70
CA THR A 447 -3.51 -46.81 6.94
C THR A 447 -3.38 -47.06 5.45
N VAL A 448 -4.51 -47.06 4.76
CA VAL A 448 -4.58 -47.10 3.29
C VAL A 448 -4.76 -45.67 2.79
N LYS A 449 -3.85 -45.18 1.95
CA LYS A 449 -3.87 -43.82 1.41
C LYS A 449 -3.89 -43.88 -0.12
N PHE A 450 -4.68 -43.01 -0.73
CA PHE A 450 -4.62 -42.74 -2.16
C PHE A 450 -4.14 -41.31 -2.42
N THR A 451 -3.46 -41.10 -3.54
CA THR A 451 -3.11 -39.78 -4.08
C THR A 451 -3.40 -39.77 -5.58
N THR A 452 -4.16 -38.77 -6.03
CA THR A 452 -4.52 -38.53 -7.42
C THR A 452 -4.23 -37.07 -7.78
N SER A 453 -4.38 -36.70 -9.05
CA SER A 453 -4.38 -35.29 -9.47
C SER A 453 -5.57 -34.49 -8.91
N ALA A 454 -6.68 -35.16 -8.59
CA ALA A 454 -7.90 -34.53 -8.10
C ALA A 454 -7.97 -34.41 -6.56
N GLY A 455 -7.03 -35.03 -5.83
CA GLY A 455 -6.99 -35.00 -4.36
C GLY A 455 -6.34 -36.22 -3.73
N SER A 456 -6.28 -36.22 -2.40
CA SER A 456 -5.79 -37.35 -1.60
C SER A 456 -6.74 -37.67 -0.46
N GLY A 457 -6.75 -38.93 -0.05
CA GLY A 457 -7.58 -39.40 1.05
C GLY A 457 -6.95 -40.60 1.73
N LYS A 458 -7.45 -40.93 2.92
CA LYS A 458 -6.97 -42.08 3.70
C LYS A 458 -8.12 -42.76 4.42
N MET A 459 -8.01 -44.07 4.56
CA MET A 459 -8.87 -44.90 5.38
C MET A 459 -8.01 -45.72 6.34
N ARG A 460 -8.58 -46.02 7.50
CA ARG A 460 -7.96 -46.81 8.54
C ARG A 460 -8.64 -48.18 8.59
N VAL A 461 -7.85 -49.24 8.50
CA VAL A 461 -8.32 -50.63 8.46
C VAL A 461 -7.67 -51.42 9.59
N GLN A 462 -8.47 -52.14 10.37
CA GLN A 462 -7.98 -53.02 11.44
C GLN A 462 -7.69 -54.42 10.88
N ILE A 463 -6.54 -54.99 11.19
CA ILE A 463 -6.29 -56.43 11.07
C ILE A 463 -6.51 -57.07 12.44
N VAL A 464 -7.41 -58.04 12.47
CA VAL A 464 -7.68 -58.89 13.65
C VAL A 464 -7.13 -60.29 13.40
N GLU A 465 -6.82 -61.02 14.48
CA GLU A 465 -6.33 -62.41 14.41
C GLU A 465 -7.32 -63.36 13.72
#